data_AF-X1VH56-F1
#
_entry.id   AF-X1VH56-F1
#
_cell.length_a   1.000
_cell.length_b   1.000
_cell.length_c   1.000
_cell.angle_alpha   90.00
_cell.angle_beta   90.00
_cell.angle_gamma   90.00
#
_symmetry.space_group_name_H-M   'P 1'
#
loop_
_entity.id
_entity.type
_entity.pdbx_description
1 polymer ?
#
loop_
_entity_poly.entity_id
_entity_poly.type
_entity_poly.pdbx_seq_one_letter_code
_entity_poly.pdbx_strand_id
1 'polypeptide(L)'
;EAVESIKSEMKEEAEELPIILLTPQGRLFSQSIAQELSRNKHLILICGRYEGVDERVREHLATDEISIGDYVLGGGELAAMVVVDAV
;
A
#
# COMPACT_ATOMS: atom_id res chain seq x y z
N GLU A 1 -5.93 9.84 -10.03
CA GLU A 1 -7.06 10.68 -9.57
C GLU A 1 -7.35 10.48 -8.09
N ALA A 2 -7.73 9.27 -7.63
CA ALA A 2 -8.02 9.02 -6.20
C ALA A 2 -6.85 9.34 -5.25
N VAL A 3 -5.65 8.83 -5.53
CA VAL A 3 -4.46 9.06 -4.68
C VAL A 3 -4.08 10.55 -4.63
N GLU A 4 -4.16 11.25 -5.77
CA GLU A 4 -3.89 12.70 -5.85
C GLU A 4 -4.92 13.53 -5.07
N SER A 5 -6.20 13.11 -5.07
CA SER A 5 -7.24 13.74 -4.23
C SER A 5 -6.88 13.64 -2.75
N ILE A 6 -6.52 12.43 -2.29
CA ILE A 6 -6.13 12.20 -0.90
C ILE A 6 -4.89 13.03 -0.54
N LYS A 7 -3.85 13.04 -1.39
CA LYS A 7 -2.66 13.88 -1.19
C LYS A 7 -3.01 15.35 -1.05
N SER A 8 -3.95 15.86 -1.86
CA SER A 8 -4.36 17.27 -1.81
C SER A 8 -5.11 17.66 -0.53
N GLU A 9 -5.81 16.71 0.10
CA GLU A 9 -6.48 16.89 1.39
C GLU A 9 -5.48 16.90 2.55
N MET A 10 -4.36 16.18 2.41
CA MET A 10 -3.26 16.10 3.36
C MET A 10 -2.29 17.27 3.15
N LYS A 11 -2.75 18.49 3.43
CA LYS A 11 -1.96 19.74 3.29
C LYS A 11 -0.73 19.72 4.23
N GLU A 12 0.46 19.80 3.61
CA GLU A 12 1.79 20.12 4.18
C GLU A 12 2.66 18.99 4.79
N GLU A 13 2.20 17.74 4.92
CA GLU A 13 3.07 16.60 5.34
C GLU A 13 3.45 15.66 4.17
N ALA A 14 3.37 16.15 2.93
CA ALA A 14 3.36 15.33 1.71
C ALA A 14 4.73 14.79 1.24
N GLU A 15 5.86 15.21 1.82
CA GLU A 15 7.19 14.81 1.31
C GLU A 15 7.57 13.37 1.64
N GLU A 16 6.91 12.70 2.59
CA GLU A 16 7.21 11.31 2.98
C GLU A 16 5.94 10.48 3.23
N LEU A 17 4.91 10.59 2.38
CA LEU A 17 3.71 9.77 2.51
C LEU A 17 3.92 8.40 1.83
N PRO A 18 4.04 7.27 2.56
CA PRO A 18 4.21 5.97 1.93
C PRO A 18 2.93 5.55 1.21
N ILE A 19 3.08 5.14 -0.03
CA ILE A 19 2.02 4.67 -0.90
C ILE A 19 2.32 3.21 -1.22
N ILE A 20 1.64 2.31 -0.53
CA ILE A 20 1.92 0.88 -0.56
C ILE A 20 0.96 0.22 -1.53
N LEU A 21 1.48 -0.43 -2.56
CA LEU A 21 0.70 -1.30 -3.41
C LEU A 21 0.64 -2.71 -2.80
N LEU A 22 -0.58 -3.20 -2.59
CA LEU A 22 -0.80 -4.56 -2.10
C LEU A 22 -0.85 -5.53 -3.27
N THR A 23 0.16 -6.38 -3.38
CA THR A 23 0.39 -7.25 -4.52
C THR A 23 1.18 -8.48 -4.11
N PRO A 24 0.89 -9.67 -4.67
CA PRO A 24 1.66 -10.88 -4.37
C PRO A 24 3.13 -10.79 -4.80
N GLN A 25 3.48 -9.83 -5.67
CA GLN A 25 4.85 -9.61 -6.17
C GLN A 25 5.70 -8.75 -5.22
N GLY A 26 5.08 -8.16 -4.19
CA GLY A 26 5.76 -7.31 -3.22
C GLY A 26 6.58 -8.07 -2.19
N ARG A 27 7.32 -7.35 -1.35
CA ARG A 27 8.03 -7.97 -0.22
C ARG A 27 7.05 -8.57 0.78
N LEU A 28 7.41 -9.72 1.35
CA LEU A 28 6.53 -10.47 2.24
C LEU A 28 6.34 -9.72 3.57
N PHE A 29 5.09 -9.45 3.92
CA PHE A 29 4.69 -8.78 5.14
C PHE A 29 5.14 -9.58 6.36
N SER A 30 5.68 -8.87 7.35
CA SER A 30 6.22 -9.44 8.58
C SER A 30 6.14 -8.43 9.70
N GLN A 31 6.35 -8.86 10.94
CA GLN A 31 6.29 -7.98 12.11
C GLN A 31 7.29 -6.81 12.02
N SER A 32 8.46 -7.02 11.41
CA SER A 32 9.44 -5.94 11.21
C SER A 32 8.93 -4.89 10.24
N ILE A 33 8.21 -5.30 9.19
CA ILE A 33 7.57 -4.37 8.25
C ILE A 33 6.42 -3.64 8.94
N ALA A 34 5.60 -4.33 9.74
CA ALA A 34 4.54 -3.66 10.51
C ALA A 34 5.12 -2.55 11.42
N GLN A 35 6.21 -2.83 12.13
CA GLN A 35 6.91 -1.84 12.97
C GLN A 35 7.59 -0.71 12.18
N GLU A 36 7.98 -0.96 10.93
CA GLU A 36 8.50 0.05 10.02
C GLU A 36 7.36 1.00 9.61
N LEU A 37 6.22 0.42 9.20
CA LEU A 37 5.05 1.15 8.76
C LEU A 37 4.40 1.97 9.89
N SER A 38 4.39 1.45 11.12
CA SER A 38 3.78 2.12 12.30
C SER A 38 4.47 3.42 12.71
N ARG A 39 5.65 3.72 12.14
CA ARG A 39 6.38 4.98 12.37
C ARG A 39 5.85 6.12 11.51
N ASN A 40 5.11 5.80 10.46
CA ASN A 40 4.54 6.79 9.56
C ASN A 40 3.22 7.29 10.15
N LYS A 41 3.06 8.61 10.20
CA LYS A 41 1.80 9.23 10.65
C LYS A 41 0.62 8.85 9.76
N HIS A 42 0.90 8.62 8.49
CA HIS A 42 -0.08 8.39 7.45
C HIS A 42 0.44 7.35 6.46
N LEU A 43 -0.46 6.53 5.93
CA LEU A 43 -0.18 5.52 4.92
C LEU A 43 -1.31 5.54 3.88
N ILE A 44 -0.97 5.42 2.60
CA ILE A 44 -1.93 5.15 1.54
C ILE A 44 -1.76 3.69 1.12
N LEU A 45 -2.84 2.91 1.19
CA LEU A 45 -2.84 1.51 0.74
C LEU A 45 -3.62 1.40 -0.56
N ILE A 46 -2.94 0.98 -1.63
CA ILE A 46 -3.56 0.72 -2.94
C ILE A 46 -3.99 -0.73 -3.01
N CYS A 47 -5.31 -0.94 -3.06
CA CYS A 47 -5.92 -2.24 -3.26
C CYS A 47 -6.20 -2.46 -4.75
N GLY A 48 -5.39 -3.29 -5.41
CA GLY A 48 -5.70 -3.76 -6.76
C GLY A 48 -6.93 -4.66 -6.79
N ARG A 49 -7.66 -4.68 -7.90
CA ARG A 49 -8.73 -5.65 -8.20
C ARG A 49 -8.49 -6.24 -9.59
N TYR A 50 -9.22 -7.31 -9.92
CA TYR A 50 -9.12 -8.01 -11.21
C TYR A 50 -7.71 -8.59 -11.42
N GLU A 51 -7.12 -8.39 -12.59
CA GLU A 51 -5.78 -8.90 -12.93
C GLU A 51 -4.63 -8.07 -12.34
N GLY A 52 -4.95 -6.94 -11.68
CA GLY A 52 -3.97 -6.07 -11.06
C GLY A 52 -4.26 -4.59 -11.30
N VAL A 53 -3.26 -3.77 -11.00
CA VAL A 53 -3.25 -2.35 -11.37
C VAL A 53 -2.40 -2.16 -12.62
N ASP A 54 -2.67 -1.10 -13.36
CA ASP A 54 -1.83 -0.70 -14.49
C ASP A 54 -0.38 -0.50 -14.02
N GLU A 55 0.59 -0.98 -14.82
CA GLU A 55 2.02 -0.94 -14.50
C GLU A 55 2.51 0.46 -14.09
N ARG A 56 1.93 1.52 -14.66
CA ARG A 56 2.30 2.90 -14.33
C ARG A 56 2.02 3.23 -12.87
N VAL A 57 1.03 2.60 -12.24
CA VAL A 57 0.75 2.74 -10.80
C VAL A 57 1.90 2.18 -9.98
N ARG A 58 2.46 1.05 -10.41
CA ARG A 58 3.61 0.43 -9.75
C ARG A 58 4.86 1.29 -9.88
N GLU A 59 5.15 1.78 -11.09
CA GLU A 59 6.38 2.54 -11.35
C GLU A 59 6.38 3.99 -10.86
N HIS A 60 5.22 4.66 -10.88
CA HIS A 60 5.16 6.12 -10.69
C HIS A 60 4.37 6.57 -9.45
N LEU A 61 3.63 5.67 -8.81
CA LEU A 61 2.76 6.03 -7.69
C LEU A 61 3.09 5.27 -6.41
N ALA A 62 3.34 3.96 -6.50
CA ALA A 62 3.72 3.15 -5.36
C ALA A 62 5.16 3.47 -4.92
N THR A 63 5.35 3.66 -3.63
CA THR A 63 6.68 3.81 -3.01
C THR A 63 7.19 2.47 -2.48
N ASP A 64 6.30 1.52 -2.24
CA ASP A 64 6.62 0.16 -1.80
C ASP A 64 5.52 -0.81 -2.26
N GLU A 65 5.88 -2.09 -2.32
CA GLU A 65 4.99 -3.18 -2.69
C GLU A 65 5.02 -4.25 -1.60
N ILE A 66 3.85 -4.59 -1.05
CA ILE A 66 3.75 -5.56 0.04
C ILE A 66 2.82 -6.71 -0.35
N SER A 67 3.30 -7.93 -0.12
CA SER A 67 2.53 -9.17 -0.19
C SER A 67 2.23 -9.68 1.21
N ILE A 68 1.01 -10.16 1.48
CA ILE A 68 0.69 -10.79 2.76
C ILE A 68 0.96 -12.31 2.78
N GLY A 69 1.41 -12.89 1.67
CA GLY A 69 1.66 -14.33 1.57
C GLY A 69 1.83 -14.84 0.15
N ASP A 70 2.30 -16.07 0.01
CA ASP A 70 2.49 -16.76 -1.28
C ASP A 70 1.17 -17.37 -1.78
N TYR A 71 0.22 -16.48 -2.09
CA TYR A 71 -1.09 -16.81 -2.64
C TYR A 71 -1.72 -15.58 -3.30
N VAL A 72 -2.73 -15.81 -4.15
CA VAL A 72 -3.45 -14.75 -4.86
C VAL A 72 -4.85 -14.58 -4.26
N LEU A 73 -5.23 -13.34 -3.99
CA LEU A 73 -6.58 -12.94 -3.58
C LEU A 73 -7.31 -12.27 -4.75
N GLY A 74 -8.65 -12.24 -4.72
CA GLY A 74 -9.46 -11.55 -5.73
C GLY A 74 -9.34 -10.02 -5.70
N GLY A 75 -8.71 -9.46 -4.66
CA GLY A 75 -8.41 -8.05 -4.50
C GLY A 75 -7.57 -7.78 -3.25
N GLY A 76 -7.00 -6.58 -3.16
CA GLY A 76 -6.10 -6.17 -2.09
C GLY A 76 -6.80 -5.76 -0.78
N GLU A 77 -8.12 -5.72 -0.72
CA GLU A 77 -8.87 -5.16 0.41
C GLU A 77 -8.62 -5.94 1.72
N LEU A 78 -8.58 -7.26 1.64
CA LEU A 78 -8.25 -8.10 2.82
C LEU A 78 -6.80 -7.92 3.25
N ALA A 79 -5.88 -7.78 2.30
CA ALA A 79 -4.49 -7.49 2.61
C ALA A 79 -4.34 -6.12 3.32
N ALA A 80 -5.12 -5.12 2.90
CA ALA A 80 -5.14 -3.81 3.56
C ALA A 80 -5.65 -3.93 4.98
N MET A 81 -6.74 -4.67 5.21
CA MET A 81 -7.27 -4.90 6.55
C MET A 81 -6.26 -5.59 7.47
N VAL A 82 -5.51 -6.58 6.95
CA VAL A 82 -4.44 -7.25 7.72
C VAL A 82 -3.32 -6.27 8.09
N VAL A 83 -2.88 -5.44 7.15
CA VAL A 83 -1.83 -4.43 7.42
C VAL A 83 -2.32 -3.40 8.43
N VAL A 84 -3.55 -2.89 8.28
CA VAL A 84 -4.14 -1.90 9.20
C VAL A 84 -4.32 -2.47 10.62
N ASP A 85 -4.65 -3.75 10.76
CA ASP A 85 -4.78 -4.39 12.08
C ASP A 85 -3.42 -4.58 12.78
N ALA A 86 -2.37 -4.86 12.00
CA ALA A 86 -1.04 -5.18 12.53
C ALA A 86 -0.15 -3.97 12.85
N VAL A 87 -0.47 -2.79 12.30
CA VAL A 87 0.33 -1.55 12.36
C VAL A 87 -0.22 -0.61 13.42
#